data_AF-A0A534RYS4-F1
#
_entry.id   AF-A0A534RYS4-F1
#
_cell.length_a   1.000
_cell.length_b   1.000
_cell.length_c   1.000
_cell.angle_alpha   90.00
_cell.angle_beta   90.00
_cell.angle_gamma   90.00
#
_symmetry.space_group_name_H-M   'P 1'
#
loop_
_entity.id
_entity.type
_entity.pdbx_description
1 polymer ?
#
loop_
_entity_poly.entity_id
_entity_poly.type
_entity_poly.pdbx_seq_one_letter_code
_entity_poly.pdbx_strand_id
1 'polypeptide(L)'
;MGEEVSHPDVRPNLPDIELPPLPPADLEVAAESRLNLKEVSKAYHTRVRDELAKLYVTGASGHAVVELYTRQIDRLISYLFHAAARLYAQRNPRLQQRCTVLAHGGYGRGELNPYSDVDLLFLYHWKITPYVETVWETVYYSLMDAGFAVLPAVRNVRECVRLATQDLTVKTALLDARYLCGDEPLAREFTVALEREIISKHPERFFQAKAQESQERHQRYGGSIYLLEPHLKEGQGGLRDLHTAGWLAKVKF
;
A
#
# COMPACT_ATOMS: atom_id res chain seq x y z
N MET A 1 -30.56 -15.09 -26.60
CA MET A 1 -29.26 -14.96 -27.29
C MET A 1 -28.91 -13.48 -27.27
N GLY A 2 -28.33 -13.02 -26.16
CA GLY A 2 -27.73 -11.70 -26.06
C GLY A 2 -26.22 -11.89 -26.08
N GLU A 3 -25.54 -11.33 -27.07
CA GLU A 3 -24.09 -11.40 -27.19
C GLU A 3 -23.46 -10.60 -26.03
N GLU A 4 -22.68 -11.29 -25.20
CA GLU A 4 -21.76 -10.69 -24.24
C GLU A 4 -20.67 -9.96 -25.02
N VAL A 5 -20.75 -8.64 -25.05
CA VAL A 5 -19.64 -7.78 -25.50
C VAL A 5 -18.58 -7.86 -24.40
N SER A 6 -17.60 -8.74 -24.59
CA SER A 6 -16.41 -8.73 -23.74
C SER A 6 -15.67 -7.42 -23.99
N HIS A 7 -15.69 -6.54 -23.00
CA HIS A 7 -14.80 -5.38 -23.00
C HIS A 7 -13.39 -5.90 -22.72
N PRO A 8 -12.42 -5.76 -23.65
CA PRO A 8 -11.04 -6.09 -23.36
C PRO A 8 -10.57 -5.16 -22.23
N ASP A 9 -9.96 -5.74 -21.20
CA ASP A 9 -9.24 -5.04 -20.14
C ASP A 9 -8.11 -4.25 -20.81
N VAL A 10 -8.38 -2.99 -21.22
CA VAL A 10 -7.39 -2.09 -21.81
C VAL A 10 -6.50 -1.58 -20.68
N ARG A 11 -5.69 -2.47 -20.11
CA ARG A 11 -4.46 -2.05 -19.44
C ARG A 11 -3.59 -1.46 -20.53
N PRO A 12 -3.20 -0.17 -20.47
CA PRO A 12 -2.27 0.38 -21.43
C PRO A 12 -1.04 -0.54 -21.45
N ASN A 13 -0.62 -0.94 -22.65
CA ASN A 13 0.58 -1.74 -22.85
C ASN A 13 1.78 -0.88 -22.44
N LEU A 14 2.06 -0.87 -21.14
CA LEU A 14 3.18 -0.13 -20.57
C LEU A 14 4.46 -0.73 -21.14
N PRO A 15 5.38 0.08 -21.67
CA PRO A 15 6.64 -0.46 -22.17
C PRO A 15 7.29 -1.28 -21.06
N ASP A 16 7.79 -2.48 -21.41
CA ASP A 16 8.65 -3.27 -20.54
C ASP A 16 9.89 -2.45 -20.27
N ILE A 17 9.88 -1.72 -19.16
CA ILE A 17 11.02 -0.93 -18.73
C ILE A 17 11.90 -1.86 -17.92
N GLU A 18 13.11 -2.05 -18.42
CA GLU A 18 14.17 -2.82 -17.79
C GLU A 18 14.65 -2.05 -16.54
N LEU A 19 14.02 -2.36 -15.41
CA LEU A 19 14.34 -1.74 -14.13
C LEU A 19 15.50 -2.50 -13.48
N PRO A 20 16.36 -1.81 -12.72
CA PRO A 20 17.57 -2.42 -12.17
C PRO A 20 17.22 -3.65 -11.33
N PRO A 21 17.94 -4.77 -11.50
CA PRO A 21 17.70 -5.94 -10.67
C PRO A 21 18.00 -5.59 -9.21
N LEU A 22 17.08 -5.96 -8.32
CA LEU A 22 17.44 -6.09 -6.91
C LEU A 22 18.49 -7.19 -6.79
N PRO A 23 19.51 -7.03 -5.93
CA PRO A 23 20.49 -8.09 -5.72
C PRO A 23 19.76 -9.39 -5.30
N PRO A 24 20.26 -10.57 -5.72
CA PRO A 24 19.65 -11.83 -5.35
C PRO A 24 19.53 -11.94 -3.82
N ALA A 25 18.32 -12.27 -3.33
CA ALA A 25 18.05 -12.41 -1.89
C ALA A 25 18.80 -13.60 -1.25
N ASP A 26 19.46 -14.41 -2.06
CA ASP A 26 20.16 -15.65 -1.75
C ASP A 26 21.69 -15.55 -1.78
N LEU A 27 22.25 -14.36 -1.94
CA LEU A 27 23.69 -14.18 -1.80
C LEU A 27 24.17 -14.62 -0.40
N GLU A 28 24.97 -15.70 -0.37
CA GLU A 28 25.88 -16.09 0.72
C GLU A 28 26.97 -15.03 0.92
N VAL A 29 26.56 -13.78 1.07
CA VAL A 29 27.41 -12.65 1.41
C VAL A 29 27.58 -12.75 2.91
N ALA A 30 28.55 -13.60 3.26
CA ALA A 30 29.28 -13.83 4.49
C ALA A 30 28.67 -13.25 5.77
N ALA A 31 28.71 -14.03 6.84
CA ALA A 31 28.42 -13.61 8.21
C ALA A 31 29.17 -12.33 8.70
N GLU A 32 30.06 -11.77 7.88
CA GLU A 32 30.80 -10.52 8.08
C GLU A 32 30.37 -9.35 7.15
N SER A 33 29.76 -9.63 6.01
CA SER A 33 29.21 -8.61 5.11
C SER A 33 27.74 -8.41 5.39
N ARG A 34 27.44 -7.51 6.33
CA ARG A 34 26.14 -6.85 6.39
C ARG A 34 25.84 -6.33 4.98
N LEU A 35 25.00 -7.03 4.21
CA LEU A 35 24.23 -6.40 3.15
C LEU A 35 23.53 -5.24 3.84
N ASN A 36 24.05 -4.02 3.64
CA ASN A 36 23.50 -2.85 4.27
C ASN A 36 22.17 -2.59 3.56
N LEU A 37 21.09 -3.21 4.03
CA LEU A 37 19.75 -3.11 3.44
C LEU A 37 19.34 -1.65 3.26
N LYS A 38 19.86 -0.75 4.09
CA LYS A 38 19.77 0.71 3.93
C LYS A 38 20.45 1.20 2.65
N GLU A 39 21.69 0.82 2.37
CA GLU A 39 22.40 1.22 1.14
C GLU A 39 21.72 0.64 -0.09
N VAL A 40 21.30 -0.62 -0.03
CA VAL A 40 20.54 -1.28 -1.11
C VAL A 40 19.24 -0.53 -1.37
N SER A 41 18.46 -0.22 -0.32
CA SER A 41 17.18 0.48 -0.45
C SER A 41 17.36 1.88 -1.01
N LYS A 42 18.35 2.61 -0.52
CA LYS A 42 18.65 3.97 -0.99
C LYS A 42 19.12 3.97 -2.44
N ALA A 43 20.04 3.08 -2.82
CA ALA A 43 20.54 2.97 -4.19
C ALA A 43 19.42 2.56 -5.15
N TYR A 44 18.59 1.58 -4.75
CA TYR A 44 17.45 1.13 -5.52
C TYR A 44 16.42 2.25 -5.72
N HIS A 45 15.99 2.92 -4.64
CA HIS A 45 15.01 4.01 -4.73
C HIS A 45 15.53 5.18 -5.59
N THR A 46 16.80 5.58 -5.41
CA THR A 46 17.44 6.62 -6.25
C THR A 46 17.37 6.24 -7.72
N ARG A 47 17.72 5.00 -8.07
CA ARG A 47 17.73 4.58 -9.46
C ARG A 47 16.31 4.47 -10.05
N VAL A 48 15.35 3.98 -9.28
CA VAL A 48 13.92 3.97 -9.67
C VAL A 48 13.43 5.40 -9.96
N ARG A 49 13.78 6.35 -9.10
CA ARG A 49 13.45 7.78 -9.27
C ARG A 49 14.05 8.36 -10.54
N ASP A 50 15.30 8.04 -10.84
CA ASP A 50 15.99 8.53 -12.05
C ASP A 50 15.37 7.97 -13.33
N GLU A 51 15.06 6.67 -13.37
CA GLU A 51 14.44 6.05 -14.54
C GLU A 51 13.00 6.57 -14.76
N LEU A 52 12.22 6.74 -13.69
CA LEU A 52 10.87 7.31 -13.79
C LEU A 52 10.89 8.78 -14.26
N ALA A 53 11.88 9.57 -13.83
CA ALA A 53 12.04 10.93 -14.30
C ALA A 53 12.33 10.97 -15.81
N LYS A 54 13.20 10.08 -16.32
CA LYS A 54 13.45 9.95 -17.76
C LYS A 54 12.17 9.60 -18.52
N LEU A 55 11.43 8.60 -18.04
CA LEU A 55 10.18 8.16 -18.66
C LEU A 55 9.14 9.28 -18.75
N TYR A 56 8.97 10.02 -17.65
CA TYR A 56 8.06 11.15 -17.60
C TYR A 56 8.44 12.23 -18.62
N VAL A 57 9.72 12.59 -18.69
CA VAL A 57 10.22 13.59 -19.66
C VAL A 57 10.07 13.10 -21.12
N THR A 58 10.18 11.80 -21.36
CA THR A 58 9.96 11.22 -22.70
C THR A 58 8.48 11.05 -23.10
N GLY A 59 7.55 11.49 -22.24
CA GLY A 59 6.12 11.53 -22.56
C GLY A 59 5.29 10.36 -22.01
N ALA A 60 5.80 9.59 -21.05
CA ALA A 60 4.99 8.59 -20.35
C ALA A 60 3.82 9.25 -19.60
N SER A 61 2.66 8.59 -19.58
CA SER A 61 1.48 9.11 -18.88
C SER A 61 1.69 9.09 -17.35
N GLY A 62 0.99 9.97 -16.63
CA GLY A 62 1.04 9.97 -15.16
C GLY A 62 0.61 8.63 -14.55
N HIS A 63 -0.42 7.99 -15.13
CA HIS A 63 -0.86 6.65 -14.74
C HIS A 63 0.25 5.61 -14.90
N ALA A 64 0.97 5.63 -16.02
CA ALA A 64 2.10 4.73 -16.27
C ALA A 64 3.19 4.90 -15.21
N VAL A 65 3.57 6.15 -14.91
CA VAL A 65 4.60 6.46 -13.93
C VAL A 65 4.20 5.99 -12.53
N VAL A 66 2.95 6.24 -12.12
CA VAL A 66 2.42 5.83 -10.81
C VAL A 66 2.34 4.31 -10.67
N GLU A 67 1.86 3.61 -11.70
CA GLU A 67 1.79 2.15 -11.68
C GLU A 67 3.19 1.53 -11.57
N LEU A 68 4.14 2.01 -12.37
CA LEU A 68 5.52 1.54 -12.37
C LEU A 68 6.21 1.83 -11.04
N TYR A 69 6.03 3.02 -10.48
CA TYR A 69 6.58 3.38 -9.17
C TYR A 69 6.03 2.47 -8.08
N THR A 70 4.70 2.32 -8.00
CA THR A 70 4.04 1.40 -7.06
C THR A 70 4.64 -0.01 -7.16
N ARG A 71 4.77 -0.55 -8.38
CA ARG A 71 5.30 -1.89 -8.61
C ARG A 71 6.76 -2.03 -8.15
N GLN A 72 7.60 -0.99 -8.30
CA GLN A 72 8.97 -1.04 -7.81
C GLN A 72 9.04 -0.95 -6.28
N ILE A 73 8.16 -0.17 -5.66
CA ILE A 73 8.11 -0.10 -4.20
C ILE A 73 7.59 -1.42 -3.62
N ASP A 74 6.59 -2.06 -4.25
CA ASP A 74 6.13 -3.41 -3.88
C ASP A 74 7.29 -4.42 -3.92
N ARG A 75 8.13 -4.37 -4.97
CA ARG A 75 9.31 -5.22 -5.12
C ARG A 75 10.34 -4.97 -4.03
N LEU A 76 10.66 -3.71 -3.75
CA LEU A 76 11.60 -3.35 -2.68
C LEU A 76 11.10 -3.86 -1.32
N ILE A 77 9.83 -3.66 -1.00
CA ILE A 77 9.24 -4.08 0.27
C ILE A 77 9.24 -5.60 0.39
N SER A 78 8.87 -6.31 -0.68
CA SER A 78 8.91 -7.77 -0.70
C SER A 78 10.33 -8.29 -0.51
N TYR A 79 11.31 -7.68 -1.18
CA TYR A 79 12.72 -8.02 -1.01
C TYR A 79 13.20 -7.81 0.44
N LEU A 80 12.90 -6.65 1.04
CA LEU A 80 13.27 -6.34 2.42
C LEU A 80 12.62 -7.30 3.41
N PHE A 81 11.35 -7.63 3.21
CA PHE A 81 10.62 -8.61 4.03
C PHE A 81 11.29 -9.98 3.96
N HIS A 82 11.55 -10.49 2.75
CA HIS A 82 12.15 -11.82 2.58
C HIS A 82 13.60 -11.88 3.09
N ALA A 83 14.38 -10.81 2.90
CA ALA A 83 15.72 -10.70 3.47
C ALA A 83 15.68 -10.75 5.01
N ALA A 84 14.81 -9.95 5.63
CA ALA A 84 14.64 -9.94 7.09
C ALA A 84 14.17 -11.31 7.62
N ALA A 85 13.18 -11.92 6.95
CA ALA A 85 12.65 -13.22 7.33
C ALA A 85 13.71 -14.32 7.25
N ARG A 86 14.53 -14.33 6.19
CA ARG A 86 15.62 -15.29 6.00
C ARG A 86 16.71 -15.13 7.06
N LEU A 87 17.15 -13.90 7.32
CA LEU A 87 18.15 -13.60 8.35
C LEU A 87 17.68 -14.06 9.75
N TYR A 88 16.40 -13.85 10.05
CA TYR A 88 15.81 -14.33 11.30
C TYR A 88 15.75 -15.86 11.36
N ALA A 89 15.30 -16.51 10.27
CA ALA A 89 15.16 -17.97 10.19
C ALA A 89 16.50 -18.70 10.32
N GLN A 90 17.60 -18.16 9.77
CA GLN A 90 18.95 -18.71 9.92
C GLN A 90 19.39 -18.79 11.40
N ARG A 91 18.98 -17.81 12.20
CA ARG A 91 19.27 -17.77 13.65
C ARG A 91 18.25 -18.56 14.48
N ASN A 92 17.04 -18.79 13.96
CA ASN A 92 15.91 -19.35 14.69
C ASN A 92 15.12 -20.39 13.84
N PRO A 93 15.72 -21.52 13.43
CA PRO A 93 15.13 -22.44 12.44
C PRO A 93 13.87 -23.20 12.91
N ARG A 94 13.53 -23.16 14.20
CA ARG A 94 12.45 -23.96 14.80
C ARG A 94 11.11 -23.22 15.00
N LEU A 95 11.04 -21.95 14.61
CA LEU A 95 9.85 -21.14 14.87
C LEU A 95 8.98 -21.01 13.61
N GLN A 96 7.75 -21.54 13.66
CA GLN A 96 6.72 -21.22 12.67
C GLN A 96 6.19 -19.82 12.98
N GLN A 97 6.67 -18.82 12.24
CA GLN A 97 6.32 -17.42 12.44
C GLN A 97 5.47 -16.92 11.28
N ARG A 98 4.36 -16.25 11.60
CA ARG A 98 3.39 -15.74 10.62
C ARG A 98 3.39 -14.21 10.67
N CYS A 99 3.82 -13.59 9.58
CA CYS A 99 3.72 -12.15 9.35
C CYS A 99 3.36 -11.91 7.89
N THR A 100 2.49 -10.94 7.66
CA THR A 100 2.05 -10.51 6.32
C THR A 100 2.20 -9.01 6.22
N VAL A 101 2.64 -8.52 5.08
CA VAL A 101 2.66 -7.10 4.76
C VAL A 101 1.56 -6.80 3.76
N LEU A 102 0.70 -5.82 4.09
CA LEU A 102 -0.29 -5.27 3.19
C LEU A 102 -0.03 -3.77 3.00
N ALA A 103 -0.17 -3.28 1.78
CA ALA A 103 -0.35 -1.85 1.55
C ALA A 103 -1.80 -1.47 1.88
N HIS A 104 -2.05 -0.22 2.27
CA HIS A 104 -3.42 0.30 2.44
C HIS A 104 -3.52 1.75 1.99
N GLY A 105 -4.72 2.33 2.01
CA GLY A 105 -4.93 3.72 1.54
C GLY A 105 -4.53 3.92 0.07
N GLY A 106 -3.89 5.06 -0.24
CA GLY A 106 -3.48 5.37 -1.62
C GLY A 106 -2.44 4.39 -2.18
N TYR A 107 -1.51 3.92 -1.34
CA TYR A 107 -0.56 2.91 -1.75
C TYR A 107 -1.24 1.55 -2.02
N GLY A 108 -2.23 1.21 -1.20
CA GLY A 108 -3.07 0.03 -1.38
C GLY A 108 -3.82 0.03 -2.72
N ARG A 109 -4.36 1.19 -3.15
CA ARG A 109 -4.98 1.37 -4.48
C ARG A 109 -4.01 1.36 -5.66
N GLY A 110 -2.71 1.33 -5.41
CA GLY A 110 -1.69 1.42 -6.45
C GLY A 110 -1.49 2.84 -7.01
N GLU A 111 -1.84 3.85 -6.22
CA GLU A 111 -1.77 5.27 -6.57
C GLU A 111 -0.57 5.96 -5.91
N LEU A 112 0.53 5.22 -5.68
CA LEU A 112 1.71 5.77 -5.04
C LEU A 112 2.38 6.78 -5.97
N ASN A 113 2.35 8.06 -5.59
CA ASN A 113 3.07 9.11 -6.31
C ASN A 113 4.47 9.31 -5.69
N PRO A 114 5.45 9.82 -6.46
CA PRO A 114 6.71 10.27 -5.89
C PRO A 114 6.40 11.28 -4.76
N TYR A 115 6.93 11.05 -3.55
CA TYR A 115 6.63 11.80 -2.32
C TYR A 115 5.31 11.49 -1.60
N SER A 116 4.56 10.48 -2.02
CA SER A 116 3.46 9.94 -1.20
C SER A 116 3.99 9.13 -0.02
N ASP A 117 3.22 9.14 1.07
CA ASP A 117 3.47 8.26 2.21
C ASP A 117 3.31 6.79 1.78
N VAL A 118 4.15 5.92 2.36
CA VAL A 118 4.09 4.47 2.19
C VAL A 118 3.36 3.87 3.39
N ASP A 119 2.05 3.68 3.21
CA ASP A 119 1.13 3.12 4.19
C ASP A 119 1.25 1.58 4.25
N LEU A 120 1.77 1.04 5.36
CA LEU A 120 2.02 -0.40 5.53
C LEU A 120 1.35 -0.98 6.75
N LEU A 121 0.62 -2.07 6.56
CA LEU A 121 0.08 -2.93 7.61
C LEU A 121 0.93 -4.21 7.73
N PHE A 122 1.68 -4.31 8.82
CA PHE A 122 2.32 -5.54 9.27
C PHE A 122 1.34 -6.33 10.13
N LEU A 123 0.73 -7.33 9.51
CA LEU A 123 -0.29 -8.18 10.11
C LEU A 123 0.35 -9.41 10.76
N TYR A 124 0.04 -9.63 12.04
CA TYR A 124 0.44 -10.83 12.79
C TYR A 124 -0.78 -11.58 13.33
N HIS A 125 -0.65 -12.89 13.56
CA HIS A 125 -1.82 -13.73 13.87
C HIS A 125 -2.39 -13.51 15.29
N TRP A 126 -1.54 -13.49 16.33
CA TRP A 126 -2.02 -13.43 17.73
C TRP A 126 -1.30 -12.41 18.61
N LYS A 127 0.01 -12.57 18.80
CA LYS A 127 0.85 -11.64 19.56
C LYS A 127 2.06 -11.22 18.74
N ILE A 128 2.59 -10.04 19.02
CA ILE A 128 3.87 -9.62 18.46
C ILE A 128 4.96 -10.59 18.94
N THR A 129 5.74 -11.11 18.01
CA THR A 129 6.87 -12.00 18.28
C THR A 129 8.16 -11.30 17.88
N PRO A 130 9.34 -11.75 18.37
CA PRO A 130 10.61 -11.16 17.97
C PRO A 130 10.86 -11.26 16.45
N TYR A 131 10.21 -12.22 15.77
CA TYR A 131 10.20 -12.29 14.30
C TYR A 131 9.45 -11.11 13.68
N VAL A 132 8.23 -10.84 14.15
CA VAL A 132 7.44 -9.70 13.67
C VAL A 132 8.20 -8.40 13.93
N GLU A 133 8.78 -8.24 15.13
CA GLU A 133 9.65 -7.10 15.50
C GLU A 133 10.79 -6.92 14.51
N THR A 134 11.58 -7.98 14.30
CA THR A 134 12.72 -7.93 13.38
C THR A 134 12.29 -7.56 11.96
N VAL A 135 11.22 -8.16 11.45
CA VAL A 135 10.74 -7.93 10.10
C VAL A 135 10.21 -6.50 9.94
N TRP A 136 9.34 -6.04 10.84
CA TRP A 136 8.75 -4.70 10.69
C TRP A 136 9.81 -3.61 10.83
N GLU A 137 10.73 -3.72 11.81
CA GLU A 137 11.80 -2.75 12.02
C GLU A 137 12.76 -2.72 10.84
N THR A 138 13.16 -3.89 10.33
CA THR A 138 14.09 -3.97 9.19
C THR A 138 13.50 -3.30 7.96
N VAL A 139 12.22 -3.57 7.64
CA VAL A 139 11.55 -2.94 6.50
C VAL A 139 11.37 -1.45 6.75
N TYR A 140 10.85 -1.05 7.92
CA TYR A 140 10.58 0.34 8.27
C TYR A 140 11.84 1.22 8.19
N TYR A 141 12.92 0.83 8.89
CA TYR A 141 14.14 1.62 8.91
C TYR A 141 14.85 1.65 7.54
N SER A 142 14.80 0.54 6.78
CA SER A 142 15.38 0.52 5.43
C SER A 142 14.65 1.47 4.46
N LEU A 143 13.32 1.56 4.56
CA LEU A 143 12.52 2.50 3.78
C LEU A 143 12.75 3.96 4.23
N MET A 144 12.77 4.22 5.53
CA MET A 144 13.10 5.56 6.07
C MET A 144 14.47 6.03 5.59
N ASP A 145 15.47 5.16 5.62
CA ASP A 145 16.82 5.45 5.13
C ASP A 145 16.90 5.67 3.61
N ALA A 146 15.97 5.07 2.86
CA ALA A 146 15.79 5.33 1.43
C ALA A 146 15.02 6.64 1.15
N GLY A 147 14.56 7.35 2.19
CA GLY A 147 13.89 8.64 2.08
C GLY A 147 12.38 8.56 1.93
N PHE A 148 11.76 7.41 2.21
CA PHE A 148 10.30 7.31 2.27
C PHE A 148 9.75 7.90 3.57
N ALA A 149 8.61 8.58 3.49
CA ALA A 149 7.75 8.78 4.64
C ALA A 149 6.91 7.51 4.82
N VAL A 150 7.14 6.76 5.89
CA VAL A 150 6.47 5.48 6.13
C VAL A 150 5.49 5.61 7.28
N LEU A 151 4.26 5.16 7.08
CA LEU A 151 3.23 5.07 8.11
C LEU A 151 2.99 3.58 8.44
N PRO A 152 3.74 3.00 9.39
CA PRO A 152 3.58 1.60 9.74
C PRO A 152 2.41 1.40 10.71
N ALA A 153 1.63 0.35 10.48
CA ALA A 153 0.67 -0.22 11.42
C ALA A 153 1.08 -1.67 11.70
N VAL A 154 1.45 -1.99 12.94
CA VAL A 154 1.78 -3.35 13.37
C VAL A 154 0.64 -3.88 14.22
N ARG A 155 -0.22 -4.73 13.66
CA ARG A 155 -1.52 -5.10 14.28
C ARG A 155 -1.91 -6.54 13.96
N ASN A 156 -2.77 -7.13 14.77
CA ASN A 156 -3.48 -8.36 14.41
C ASN A 156 -4.86 -8.07 13.78
N VAL A 157 -5.49 -9.11 13.24
CA VAL A 157 -6.81 -8.99 12.57
C VAL A 157 -7.88 -8.41 13.51
N ARG A 158 -7.88 -8.81 14.80
CA ARG A 158 -8.87 -8.33 15.78
C ARG A 158 -8.70 -6.84 16.05
N GLU A 159 -7.46 -6.36 16.14
CA GLU A 159 -7.15 -4.94 16.31
C GLU A 159 -7.56 -4.12 15.10
N CYS A 160 -7.31 -4.62 13.89
CA CYS A 160 -7.75 -3.95 12.65
C CYS A 160 -9.27 -3.78 12.61
N VAL A 161 -10.03 -4.86 12.89
CA VAL A 161 -11.51 -4.80 12.93
C VAL A 161 -11.99 -3.85 14.02
N ARG A 162 -11.41 -3.91 15.22
CA ARG A 162 -11.79 -3.04 16.34
C ARG A 162 -11.58 -1.56 15.98
N LEU A 163 -10.42 -1.21 15.43
CA LEU A 163 -10.10 0.17 15.07
C LEU A 163 -10.96 0.67 13.90
N ALA A 164 -11.19 -0.16 12.89
CA ALA A 164 -12.08 0.19 11.78
C ALA A 164 -13.55 0.36 12.21
N THR A 165 -13.96 -0.24 13.32
CA THR A 165 -15.30 0.01 13.89
C THR A 165 -15.39 1.35 14.60
N GLN A 166 -14.26 1.87 15.09
CA GLN A 166 -14.18 3.09 15.91
C GLN A 166 -13.81 4.34 15.09
N ASP A 167 -13.10 4.17 13.98
CA ASP A 167 -12.56 5.26 13.18
C ASP A 167 -12.86 5.04 11.69
N LEU A 168 -13.62 5.98 11.11
CA LEU A 168 -14.01 5.96 9.70
C LEU A 168 -12.81 6.06 8.76
N THR A 169 -11.76 6.79 9.14
CA THR A 169 -10.52 6.94 8.36
C THR A 169 -9.80 5.62 8.27
N VAL A 170 -9.63 4.92 9.41
CA VAL A 170 -9.04 3.58 9.47
C VAL A 170 -9.89 2.61 8.66
N LYS A 171 -11.22 2.66 8.81
CA LYS A 171 -12.15 1.85 8.00
C LYS A 171 -11.89 2.03 6.51
N THR A 172 -11.87 3.26 6.01
CA THR A 172 -11.61 3.51 4.58
C THR A 172 -10.23 3.09 4.13
N ALA A 173 -9.20 3.30 4.95
CA ALA A 173 -7.85 2.90 4.59
C ALA A 173 -7.77 1.38 4.41
N LEU A 174 -8.40 0.60 5.29
CA LEU A 174 -8.41 -0.86 5.21
C LEU A 174 -9.27 -1.41 4.05
N LEU A 175 -10.29 -0.67 3.57
CA LEU A 175 -11.03 -1.04 2.34
C LEU A 175 -10.15 -1.05 1.09
N ASP A 176 -9.02 -0.35 1.15
CA ASP A 176 -8.02 -0.31 0.09
C ASP A 176 -6.82 -1.22 0.39
N ALA A 177 -6.94 -2.14 1.35
CA ALA A 177 -5.86 -3.06 1.68
C ALA A 177 -5.51 -3.98 0.49
N ARG A 178 -4.22 -4.12 0.20
CA ARG A 178 -3.67 -4.96 -0.86
C ARG A 178 -2.50 -5.77 -0.33
N TYR A 179 -2.55 -7.09 -0.49
CA TYR A 179 -1.46 -7.98 -0.11
C TYR A 179 -0.19 -7.65 -0.90
N LEU A 180 0.96 -7.59 -0.20
CA LEU A 180 2.28 -7.44 -0.81
C LEU A 180 3.08 -8.74 -0.69
N CYS A 181 3.33 -9.22 0.53
CA CYS A 181 4.18 -10.38 0.79
C CYS A 181 3.94 -11.00 2.16
N GLY A 182 4.47 -12.21 2.38
CA GLY A 182 4.39 -12.94 3.65
C GLY A 182 3.31 -14.02 3.67
N ASP A 183 2.74 -14.28 4.85
CA ASP A 183 1.83 -15.41 5.08
C ASP A 183 0.44 -15.20 4.44
N GLU A 184 0.24 -15.65 3.19
CA GLU A 184 -1.03 -15.50 2.47
C GLU A 184 -2.28 -16.02 3.22
N PRO A 185 -2.25 -17.16 3.95
CA PRO A 185 -3.37 -17.55 4.79
C PRO A 185 -3.82 -16.46 5.77
N LEU A 186 -2.87 -15.75 6.41
CA LEU A 186 -3.19 -14.66 7.32
C LEU A 186 -3.76 -13.44 6.58
N ALA A 187 -3.30 -13.16 5.36
CA ALA A 187 -3.91 -12.14 4.50
C ALA A 187 -5.38 -12.48 4.17
N ARG A 188 -5.66 -13.74 3.85
CA ARG A 188 -7.03 -14.22 3.59
C ARG A 188 -7.90 -14.15 4.84
N GLU A 189 -7.38 -14.54 6.01
CA GLU A 189 -8.07 -14.38 7.30
C GLU A 189 -8.47 -12.92 7.53
N PHE A 190 -7.58 -11.96 7.21
CA PHE A 190 -7.86 -10.54 7.30
C PHE A 190 -8.95 -10.09 6.32
N THR A 191 -8.87 -10.48 5.05
CA THR A 191 -9.86 -10.10 4.03
C THR A 191 -11.26 -10.59 4.42
N VAL A 192 -11.38 -11.86 4.82
CA VAL A 192 -12.66 -12.44 5.27
C VAL A 192 -13.21 -11.71 6.49
N ALA A 193 -12.34 -11.37 7.46
CA ALA A 193 -12.76 -10.62 8.64
C ALA A 193 -13.22 -9.20 8.28
N LEU A 194 -12.52 -8.52 7.37
CA LEU A 194 -12.87 -7.18 6.91
C LEU A 194 -14.24 -7.19 6.20
N GLU A 195 -14.46 -8.14 5.30
CA GLU A 195 -15.73 -8.32 4.60
C GLU A 195 -16.89 -8.56 5.57
N ARG A 196 -16.72 -9.49 6.51
CA ARG A 196 -17.77 -9.89 7.46
C ARG A 196 -18.08 -8.82 8.50
N GLU A 197 -17.04 -8.19 9.05
CA GLU A 197 -17.16 -7.33 10.22
C GLU A 197 -17.30 -5.85 9.88
N ILE A 198 -16.78 -5.41 8.72
CA ILE A 198 -16.65 -3.99 8.38
C ILE A 198 -17.49 -3.62 7.15
N ILE A 199 -17.40 -4.41 6.08
CA ILE A 199 -18.10 -4.13 4.81
C ILE A 199 -19.59 -4.46 4.95
N SER A 200 -19.90 -5.68 5.39
CA SER A 200 -21.29 -6.18 5.44
C SER A 200 -22.12 -5.56 6.56
N LYS A 201 -21.50 -4.87 7.52
CA LYS A 201 -22.20 -4.30 8.68
C LYS A 201 -22.56 -2.83 8.49
N HIS A 202 -23.86 -2.56 8.54
CA HIS A 202 -24.44 -1.20 8.53
C HIS A 202 -23.92 -0.31 7.37
N PRO A 203 -24.07 -0.74 6.10
CA PRO A 203 -23.64 0.05 4.94
C PRO A 203 -24.26 1.46 4.93
N GLU A 204 -25.52 1.59 5.35
CA GLU A 204 -26.22 2.88 5.45
C GLU A 204 -25.52 3.89 6.36
N ARG A 205 -24.97 3.44 7.51
CA ARG A 205 -24.22 4.33 8.41
C ARG A 205 -22.93 4.81 7.76
N PHE A 206 -22.27 3.95 7.00
CA PHE A 206 -21.07 4.31 6.25
C PHE A 206 -21.40 5.33 5.14
N PHE A 207 -22.51 5.13 4.43
CA PHE A 207 -22.95 6.04 3.37
C PHE A 207 -23.29 7.43 3.92
N GLN A 208 -24.04 7.51 5.01
CA GLN A 208 -24.36 8.78 5.68
C GLN A 208 -23.10 9.50 6.16
N ALA A 209 -22.19 8.78 6.81
CA ALA A 209 -20.95 9.36 7.30
C ALA A 209 -20.06 9.90 6.16
N LYS A 210 -19.99 9.18 5.01
CA LYS A 210 -19.23 9.64 3.85
C LYS A 210 -19.90 10.78 3.08
N ALA A 211 -21.23 10.81 3.02
CA ALA A 211 -21.94 11.96 2.49
C ALA A 211 -21.65 13.22 3.31
N GLN A 212 -21.68 13.11 4.64
CA GLN A 212 -21.34 14.22 5.55
C GLN A 212 -19.88 14.67 5.39
N GLU A 213 -18.91 13.74 5.39
CA GLU A 213 -17.48 14.04 5.17
C GLU A 213 -17.26 14.78 3.84
N SER A 214 -17.97 14.35 2.78
CA SER A 214 -17.90 15.01 1.47
C SER A 214 -18.46 16.43 1.51
N GLN A 215 -19.60 16.64 2.15
CA GLN A 215 -20.23 17.97 2.26
C GLN A 215 -19.35 18.94 3.04
N GLU A 216 -18.81 18.51 4.19
CA GLU A 216 -17.91 19.32 5.02
C GLU A 216 -16.62 19.67 4.27
N ARG A 217 -16.05 18.72 3.53
CA ARG A 217 -14.88 18.95 2.68
C ARG A 217 -15.18 19.94 1.56
N HIS A 218 -16.29 19.79 0.83
CA HIS A 218 -16.66 20.73 -0.23
C HIS A 218 -16.87 22.15 0.30
N GLN A 219 -17.42 22.32 1.50
CA GLN A 219 -17.50 23.64 2.15
C GLN A 219 -16.12 24.23 2.43
N ARG A 220 -15.17 23.41 2.88
CA ARG A 220 -13.81 23.85 3.19
C ARG A 220 -12.97 24.20 1.94
N TYR A 221 -13.12 23.44 0.86
CA TYR A 221 -12.27 23.54 -0.33
C TYR A 221 -12.96 24.08 -1.60
N GLY A 222 -14.28 24.27 -1.60
CA GLY A 222 -15.07 24.68 -2.77
C GLY A 222 -15.87 25.97 -2.60
N GLY A 223 -15.91 26.57 -1.41
CA GLY A 223 -16.83 27.69 -1.09
C GLY A 223 -16.37 29.09 -1.49
N SER A 224 -15.18 29.26 -2.09
CA SER A 224 -14.63 30.59 -2.37
C SER A 224 -14.61 30.89 -3.87
N ILE A 225 -15.28 31.95 -4.29
CA ILE A 225 -15.17 32.54 -5.64
C ILE A 225 -13.78 33.15 -5.90
N TYR A 226 -12.94 33.27 -4.87
CA TYR A 226 -11.57 33.75 -4.94
C TYR A 226 -10.53 32.62 -5.04
N LEU A 227 -10.96 31.38 -5.30
CA LEU A 227 -10.03 30.28 -5.51
C LEU A 227 -9.29 30.49 -6.84
N LEU A 228 -8.01 30.89 -6.76
CA LEU A 228 -7.15 31.12 -7.93
C LEU A 228 -6.82 29.82 -8.67
N GLU A 229 -6.75 28.69 -7.96
CA GLU A 229 -6.46 27.37 -8.52
C GLU A 229 -7.29 26.28 -7.83
N PRO A 230 -7.71 25.22 -8.56
CA PRO A 230 -8.51 24.14 -8.01
C PRO A 230 -7.67 23.20 -7.14
N HIS A 231 -8.23 22.74 -6.02
CA HIS A 231 -7.59 21.71 -5.20
C HIS A 231 -7.85 20.32 -5.79
N LEU A 232 -6.87 19.74 -6.50
CA LEU A 232 -7.03 18.47 -7.24
C LEU A 232 -7.46 17.27 -6.38
N LYS A 233 -7.01 17.21 -5.12
CA LYS A 233 -7.36 16.11 -4.21
C LYS A 233 -8.69 16.32 -3.47
N GLU A 234 -8.79 17.39 -2.69
CA GLU A 234 -9.91 17.62 -1.76
C GLU A 234 -11.01 18.56 -2.31
N GLY A 235 -10.81 19.20 -3.46
CA GLY A 235 -11.81 20.07 -4.09
C GLY A 235 -13.04 19.32 -4.59
N GLN A 236 -14.09 20.07 -4.93
CA GLN A 236 -15.30 19.51 -5.54
C GLN A 236 -14.99 18.97 -6.94
N GLY A 237 -15.38 17.73 -7.21
CA GLY A 237 -15.00 16.99 -8.42
C GLY A 237 -13.55 16.48 -8.41
N GLY A 238 -12.83 16.60 -7.29
CA GLY A 238 -11.45 16.15 -7.14
C GLY A 238 -11.31 14.64 -6.90
N LEU A 239 -10.07 14.18 -6.73
CA LEU A 239 -9.75 12.76 -6.51
C LEU A 239 -10.50 12.15 -5.32
N ARG A 240 -10.72 12.91 -4.24
CA ARG A 240 -11.45 12.41 -3.07
C ARG A 240 -12.91 12.06 -3.38
N ASP A 241 -13.55 12.75 -4.32
CA ASP A 241 -14.92 12.41 -4.75
C ASP A 241 -14.94 11.06 -5.47
N LEU A 242 -13.95 10.80 -6.33
CA LEU A 242 -13.78 9.50 -7.00
C LEU A 242 -13.49 8.38 -5.99
N HIS A 243 -12.58 8.61 -5.03
CA HIS A 243 -12.31 7.64 -3.98
C HIS A 243 -13.56 7.33 -3.15
N THR A 244 -14.34 8.37 -2.82
CA THR A 244 -15.59 8.21 -2.08
C THR A 244 -16.57 7.34 -2.85
N ALA A 245 -16.78 7.61 -4.15
CA ALA A 245 -17.63 6.77 -4.99
C ALA A 245 -17.14 5.32 -5.05
N GLY A 246 -15.83 5.09 -5.19
CA GLY A 246 -15.22 3.76 -5.18
C GLY A 246 -15.44 3.00 -3.86
N TRP A 247 -15.29 3.68 -2.72
CA TRP A 247 -15.56 3.08 -1.41
C TRP A 247 -17.04 2.75 -1.21
N LEU A 248 -17.94 3.62 -1.66
CA LEU A 248 -19.39 3.35 -1.60
C LEU A 248 -19.75 2.14 -2.46
N ALA A 249 -19.15 2.01 -3.66
CA ALA A 249 -19.33 0.84 -4.51
C ALA A 249 -18.84 -0.45 -3.83
N LYS A 250 -17.61 -0.46 -3.29
CA LYS A 250 -17.04 -1.59 -2.53
C LYS A 250 -17.87 -2.03 -1.32
N VAL A 251 -18.60 -1.10 -0.72
CA VAL A 251 -19.45 -1.40 0.46
C VAL A 251 -20.85 -1.87 0.05
N LYS A 252 -21.31 -1.50 -1.15
CA LYS A 252 -22.64 -1.82 -1.64
C LYS A 252 -22.71 -3.13 -2.43
N PHE A 253 -21.70 -3.40 -3.23
CA PHE A 253 -21.64 -4.52 -4.18
C PHE A 253 -20.47 -5.44 -3.82
#